data_AF-D7DLC3-F1
#
_entry.id   AF-D7DLC3-F1
#
_cell.length_a   1.000
_cell.length_b   1.000
_cell.length_c   1.000
_cell.angle_alpha   90.00
_cell.angle_beta   90.00
_cell.angle_gamma   90.00
#
_symmetry.space_group_name_H-M   'P 1'
#
loop_
_entity.id
_entity.type
_entity.pdbx_description
1 polymer ?
#
loop_
_entity_poly.entity_id
_entity_poly.type
_entity_poly.pdbx_seq_one_letter_code
_entity_poly.pdbx_strand_id
1 'polypeptide(L)'
;MVKHIKNSNVIFGTFLAIGLIGAGYEAYQIHHITKVNQTVAAGQLVTDDAYPYLQKFTAAYDQGNKKDYKHAVQTYGQLLETQPSLHDQAKIQYNIGNNLFVFGLIRRINDDGTLQDEARYAYTQAKMAYEQSLRIEPQDRAAKFNLSLLHSVMANNMKPAPKDQSTMELSNLPIGLP
;
A
#
# COMPACT_ATOMS: atom_id res chain seq x y z
N MET A 1 14.50 57.16 -31.73
CA MET A 1 15.00 55.81 -32.11
C MET A 1 15.81 55.14 -31.00
N VAL A 2 16.90 55.76 -30.50
CA VAL A 2 17.82 55.18 -29.50
C VAL A 2 17.15 54.77 -28.16
N LYS A 3 16.22 55.59 -27.64
CA LYS A 3 15.50 55.29 -26.38
C LYS A 3 14.61 54.04 -26.48
N HIS A 4 13.98 53.80 -27.64
CA HIS A 4 13.16 52.61 -27.86
C HIS A 4 14.00 51.33 -27.94
N ILE A 5 15.17 51.38 -28.57
CA ILE A 5 16.11 50.24 -28.65
C ILE A 5 16.64 49.89 -27.25
N LYS A 6 17.00 50.89 -26.44
CA LYS A 6 17.46 50.67 -25.06
C LYS A 6 16.39 50.02 -24.18
N ASN A 7 15.13 50.46 -24.29
CA ASN A 7 14.01 49.86 -23.57
C ASN A 7 13.73 48.43 -24.04
N SER A 8 13.84 48.15 -25.33
CA SER A 8 13.68 46.80 -25.89
C SER A 8 14.75 45.85 -25.38
N ASN A 9 16.01 46.27 -25.31
CA ASN A 9 17.12 45.44 -24.82
C ASN A 9 16.97 45.11 -23.33
N VAL A 10 16.45 46.05 -22.52
CA VAL A 10 16.15 45.79 -21.11
C VAL A 10 15.04 44.75 -20.98
N ILE A 11 13.98 44.86 -21.77
CA ILE A 11 12.86 43.89 -21.76
C ILE A 11 13.37 42.50 -22.16
N PHE A 12 14.12 42.39 -23.27
CA PHE A 12 14.69 41.12 -23.71
C PHE A 12 15.70 40.53 -22.71
N GLY A 13 16.54 41.37 -22.10
CA GLY A 13 17.46 40.96 -21.05
C GLY A 13 16.74 40.40 -19.82
N THR A 14 15.64 41.04 -19.41
CA THR A 14 14.80 40.55 -18.30
C THR A 14 14.14 39.21 -18.65
N PHE A 15 13.59 39.06 -19.85
CA PHE A 15 13.01 37.77 -20.28
C PHE A 15 14.06 36.66 -20.33
N LEU A 16 15.26 36.96 -20.82
CA LEU A 16 16.36 36.01 -20.83
C LEU A 16 16.76 35.61 -19.41
N ALA A 17 16.87 36.56 -18.49
CA ALA A 17 17.18 36.27 -17.09
C ALA A 17 16.12 35.38 -16.43
N ILE A 18 14.83 35.68 -16.63
CA ILE A 18 13.72 34.84 -16.13
C ILE A 18 13.79 33.44 -16.74
N GLY A 19 14.06 33.34 -18.06
CA GLY A 19 14.21 32.05 -18.74
C GLY A 19 15.36 31.22 -18.20
N LEU A 20 16.51 31.83 -17.91
CA LEU A 20 17.67 31.16 -17.33
C LEU A 20 17.40 30.68 -15.89
N ILE A 21 16.74 31.50 -15.07
CA ILE A 21 16.34 31.11 -13.71
C ILE A 21 15.38 29.93 -13.76
N GLY A 22 14.37 29.98 -14.64
CA GLY A 22 13.42 28.89 -14.84
C GLY A 22 14.11 27.60 -15.28
N ALA A 23 15.02 27.68 -16.25
CA ALA A 23 15.79 26.52 -16.72
C ALA A 23 16.65 25.92 -15.60
N GLY A 24 17.28 26.75 -14.76
CA GLY A 24 18.04 26.28 -13.60
C GLY A 24 17.17 25.56 -12.56
N TYR A 25 15.98 26.08 -12.29
CA TYR A 25 15.02 25.47 -11.36
C TYR A 25 14.51 24.11 -11.88
N GLU A 26 14.14 24.03 -13.17
CA GLU A 26 13.71 22.78 -13.79
C GLU A 26 14.82 21.73 -13.80
N ALA A 27 16.06 22.13 -14.11
CA ALA A 27 17.21 21.22 -14.06
C ALA A 27 17.44 20.65 -12.65
N TYR A 28 17.29 21.49 -11.62
CA TYR A 28 17.35 21.05 -10.23
C TYR A 28 16.25 20.03 -9.91
N GLN A 29 14.99 20.29 -10.30
CA GLN A 29 13.89 19.37 -10.04
C GLN A 29 14.00 18.05 -10.79
N ILE A 30 14.45 18.07 -12.04
CA ILE A 30 14.69 16.83 -12.81
C ILE A 30 15.74 15.98 -12.10
N HIS A 31 16.84 16.59 -11.63
CA HIS A 31 17.87 15.88 -10.89
C HIS A 31 17.32 15.24 -9.62
N HIS A 32 16.51 15.97 -8.87
CA HIS A 32 15.87 15.51 -7.64
C HIS A 32 14.94 14.31 -7.89
N ILE A 33 14.02 14.43 -8.85
CA ILE A 33 13.10 13.36 -9.24
C ILE A 33 13.85 12.13 -9.74
N THR A 34 14.92 12.32 -10.52
CA THR A 34 15.74 11.22 -11.05
C THR A 34 16.37 10.43 -9.91
N LYS A 35 16.91 11.11 -8.89
CA LYS A 35 17.48 10.47 -7.72
C LYS A 35 16.44 9.66 -6.95
N VAL A 36 15.25 10.22 -6.71
CA VAL A 36 14.16 9.51 -6.05
C VAL A 36 13.72 8.28 -6.85
N ASN A 37 13.56 8.41 -8.17
CA ASN A 37 13.20 7.30 -9.04
C ASN A 37 14.25 6.18 -9.03
N GLN A 38 15.54 6.52 -8.97
CA GLN A 38 16.61 5.54 -8.82
C GLN A 38 16.52 4.79 -7.48
N THR A 39 16.27 5.50 -6.37
CA THR A 39 16.07 4.90 -5.05
C THR A 39 14.90 3.92 -5.06
N VAL A 40 13.76 4.31 -5.63
CA VAL A 40 12.56 3.45 -5.75
C VAL A 40 12.85 2.23 -6.62
N ALA A 41 13.50 2.41 -7.77
CA ALA A 41 13.86 1.32 -8.68
C ALA A 41 14.84 0.33 -8.03
N ALA A 42 15.72 0.81 -7.14
CA ALA A 42 16.61 -0.02 -6.34
C ALA A 42 15.92 -0.73 -5.16
N GLY A 43 14.62 -0.49 -4.95
CA GLY A 43 13.87 -1.03 -3.81
C GLY A 43 14.31 -0.46 -2.46
N GLN A 44 14.96 0.71 -2.46
CA GLN A 44 15.48 1.36 -1.27
C GLN A 44 14.46 2.30 -0.63
N LEU A 45 14.65 2.58 0.65
CA LEU A 45 13.83 3.52 1.40
C LEU A 45 14.03 4.94 0.85
N VAL A 46 12.94 5.62 0.53
CA VAL A 46 12.97 7.05 0.20
C VAL A 46 12.97 7.84 1.50
N THR A 47 14.01 8.62 1.76
CA THR A 47 14.16 9.43 2.98
C THR A 47 13.91 10.92 2.73
N ASP A 48 13.24 11.23 1.63
CA ASP A 48 13.04 12.59 1.16
C ASP A 48 11.69 13.12 1.64
N ASP A 49 11.73 14.14 2.51
CA ASP A 49 10.54 14.72 3.14
C ASP A 49 9.63 15.43 2.13
N ALA A 50 10.11 15.73 0.91
CA ALA A 50 9.27 16.24 -0.16
C ALA A 50 8.27 15.18 -0.69
N TYR A 51 8.50 13.89 -0.39
CA TYR A 51 7.66 12.77 -0.84
C TYR A 51 7.18 11.91 0.33
N PRO A 52 6.37 12.45 1.25
CA PRO A 52 5.98 11.75 2.49
C PRO A 52 5.18 10.47 2.23
N TYR A 53 4.32 10.47 1.18
CA TYR A 53 3.61 9.26 0.76
C TYR A 53 4.59 8.16 0.33
N LEU A 54 5.57 8.50 -0.51
CA LEU A 54 6.53 7.56 -1.06
C LEU A 54 7.49 7.03 0.01
N GLN A 55 7.94 7.90 0.92
CA GLN A 55 8.71 7.53 2.10
C GLN A 55 7.98 6.47 2.92
N LYS A 56 6.70 6.68 3.23
CA LYS A 56 5.90 5.74 4.01
C LYS A 56 5.58 4.45 3.25
N PHE A 57 5.34 4.54 1.94
CA PHE A 57 5.10 3.37 1.09
C PHE A 57 6.34 2.48 0.98
N THR A 58 7.51 3.08 0.75
CA THR A 58 8.79 2.34 0.70
C THR A 58 9.19 1.79 2.07
N ALA A 59 8.84 2.47 3.17
CA ALA A 59 9.00 1.94 4.53
C ALA A 59 8.17 0.67 4.76
N ALA A 60 6.88 0.68 4.38
CA ALA A 60 6.02 -0.49 4.49
C ALA A 60 6.52 -1.66 3.63
N TYR A 61 7.04 -1.37 2.43
CA TYR A 61 7.62 -2.37 1.54
C TYR A 61 8.89 -3.00 2.14
N ASP A 62 9.79 -2.19 2.68
CA ASP A 62 11.03 -2.65 3.34
C ASP A 62 10.74 -3.48 4.60
N GLN A 63 9.74 -3.09 5.41
CA GLN A 63 9.28 -3.89 6.55
C GLN A 63 8.85 -5.31 6.11
N GLY A 64 8.09 -5.41 5.02
CA GLY A 64 7.68 -6.70 4.45
C GLY A 64 8.86 -7.55 3.98
N ASN A 65 9.85 -6.93 3.31
CA ASN A 65 11.08 -7.61 2.88
C ASN A 65 11.91 -8.13 4.06
N LYS A 66 11.88 -7.41 5.19
CA LYS A 66 12.51 -7.83 6.46
C LYS A 66 11.67 -8.86 7.23
N LYS A 67 10.60 -9.38 6.64
CA LYS A 67 9.65 -10.34 7.23
C LYS A 67 8.86 -9.77 8.40
N ASP A 68 8.84 -8.46 8.55
CA ASP A 68 8.05 -7.76 9.56
C ASP A 68 6.63 -7.46 9.04
N TYR A 69 5.92 -8.54 8.71
CA TYR A 69 4.66 -8.46 7.98
C TYR A 69 3.56 -7.70 8.72
N LYS A 70 3.52 -7.80 10.06
CA LYS A 70 2.51 -7.11 10.87
C LYS A 70 2.70 -5.59 10.82
N HIS A 71 3.93 -5.12 11.01
CA HIS A 71 4.23 -3.70 10.89
C HIS A 71 4.06 -3.20 9.46
N ALA A 72 4.43 -3.99 8.44
CA ALA A 72 4.17 -3.65 7.05
C ALA A 72 2.67 -3.40 6.78
N VAL A 73 1.81 -4.33 7.21
CA VAL A 73 0.34 -4.20 7.07
C VAL A 73 -0.17 -2.98 7.82
N GLN A 74 0.32 -2.70 9.03
CA GLN A 74 -0.08 -1.54 9.80
C GLN A 74 0.33 -0.22 9.11
N THR A 75 1.57 -0.12 8.62
CA THR A 75 2.06 1.06 7.88
C THR A 75 1.29 1.28 6.59
N TYR A 76 0.95 0.21 5.86
CA TYR A 76 0.07 0.27 4.71
C TYR A 76 -1.37 0.68 5.08
N GLY A 77 -1.90 0.21 6.21
CA GLY A 77 -3.20 0.64 6.72
C GLY A 77 -3.23 2.16 6.96
N GLN A 78 -2.20 2.70 7.59
CA GLN A 78 -2.07 4.14 7.79
C GLN A 78 -1.90 4.92 6.46
N LEU A 79 -1.38 4.30 5.39
CA LEU A 79 -1.37 4.92 4.07
C LEU A 79 -2.76 4.98 3.45
N LEU A 80 -3.62 4.00 3.70
CA LEU A 80 -5.02 4.06 3.24
C LEU A 80 -5.80 5.19 3.93
N GLU A 81 -5.48 5.49 5.18
CA GLU A 81 -6.08 6.60 5.94
C GLU A 81 -5.76 7.97 5.33
N THR A 82 -4.66 8.12 4.58
CA THR A 82 -4.34 9.36 3.86
C THR A 82 -5.14 9.54 2.57
N GLN A 83 -6.10 8.65 2.30
CA GLN A 83 -6.97 8.66 1.12
C GLN A 83 -6.19 8.81 -0.20
N PRO A 84 -5.27 7.87 -0.52
CA PRO A 84 -4.47 7.94 -1.73
C PRO A 84 -5.34 7.73 -2.96
N SER A 85 -4.76 7.93 -4.15
CA SER A 85 -5.48 7.68 -5.41
C SER A 85 -6.04 6.25 -5.45
N LEU A 86 -7.14 6.02 -6.20
CA LEU A 86 -7.71 4.67 -6.31
C LEU A 86 -6.68 3.64 -6.78
N HIS A 87 -5.88 4.01 -7.77
CA HIS A 87 -4.80 3.17 -8.28
C HIS A 87 -3.78 2.80 -7.18
N ASP A 88 -3.41 3.75 -6.33
CA ASP A 88 -2.51 3.51 -5.22
C ASP A 88 -3.15 2.72 -4.09
N GLN A 89 -4.43 2.94 -3.80
CA GLN A 89 -5.20 2.10 -2.88
C GLN A 89 -5.18 0.64 -3.35
N ALA A 90 -5.36 0.38 -4.64
CA ALA A 90 -5.30 -0.97 -5.20
C ALA A 90 -3.94 -1.64 -4.97
N LYS A 91 -2.84 -0.90 -5.17
CA LYS A 91 -1.47 -1.38 -4.90
C LYS A 91 -1.23 -1.63 -3.41
N ILE A 92 -1.68 -0.72 -2.55
CA ILE A 92 -1.56 -0.88 -1.09
C ILE A 92 -2.30 -2.13 -0.65
N GLN A 93 -3.54 -2.33 -1.10
CA GLN A 93 -4.35 -3.51 -0.78
C GLN A 93 -3.71 -4.80 -1.31
N TYR A 94 -3.15 -4.79 -2.52
CA TYR A 94 -2.38 -5.92 -3.05
C TYR A 94 -1.17 -6.26 -2.15
N ASN A 95 -0.42 -5.26 -1.70
CA ASN A 95 0.74 -5.47 -0.81
C ASN A 95 0.32 -5.92 0.59
N ILE A 96 -0.78 -5.41 1.14
CA ILE A 96 -1.37 -5.94 2.39
C ILE A 96 -1.70 -7.42 2.21
N GLY A 97 -2.36 -7.79 1.10
CA GLY A 97 -2.65 -9.17 0.74
C GLY A 97 -1.40 -10.05 0.70
N ASN A 98 -0.32 -9.59 0.06
CA ASN A 98 0.94 -10.31 -0.01
C ASN A 98 1.56 -10.55 1.37
N ASN A 99 1.65 -9.51 2.20
CA ASN A 99 2.25 -9.60 3.53
C ASN A 99 1.46 -10.56 4.43
N LEU A 100 0.13 -10.46 4.43
CA LEU A 100 -0.75 -11.35 5.20
C LEU A 100 -0.70 -12.80 4.69
N PHE A 101 -0.67 -12.98 3.36
CA PHE A 101 -0.59 -14.31 2.79
C PHE A 101 0.72 -15.01 3.18
N VAL A 102 1.86 -14.32 3.03
CA VAL A 102 3.16 -14.86 3.45
C VAL A 102 3.22 -15.08 4.96
N PHE A 103 2.68 -14.16 5.77
CA PHE A 103 2.60 -14.33 7.22
C PHE A 103 1.83 -15.61 7.61
N GLY A 104 0.68 -15.86 6.98
CA GLY A 104 -0.08 -17.10 7.18
C GLY A 104 0.68 -18.35 6.70
N LEU A 105 1.44 -18.24 5.60
CA LEU A 105 2.25 -19.34 5.06
C LEU A 105 3.45 -19.71 5.93
N ILE A 106 3.93 -18.83 6.81
CA ILE A 106 5.05 -19.13 7.73
C ILE A 106 4.52 -19.80 9.01
N ARG A 107 3.32 -19.43 9.48
CA ARG A 107 2.70 -20.01 10.67
C ARG A 107 1.83 -21.21 10.33
N ARG A 108 2.47 -22.27 9.83
CA ARG A 108 1.74 -23.25 9.02
C ARG A 108 0.77 -24.11 9.80
N ILE A 109 1.17 -24.80 10.87
CA ILE A 109 0.39 -25.95 11.31
C ILE A 109 0.56 -26.22 12.81
N ASN A 110 -0.53 -26.56 13.48
CA ASN A 110 -0.51 -27.22 14.78
C ASN A 110 -0.02 -28.68 14.61
N ASP A 111 0.30 -29.34 15.72
CA ASP A 111 0.75 -30.74 15.73
C ASP A 111 -0.27 -31.71 15.09
N ASP A 112 -1.56 -31.32 15.05
CA ASP A 112 -2.67 -32.10 14.50
C ASP A 112 -2.92 -31.90 12.98
N GLY A 113 -2.08 -31.12 12.29
CA GLY A 113 -2.25 -30.87 10.87
C GLY A 113 -3.19 -29.69 10.52
N THR A 114 -3.80 -29.03 11.51
CA THR A 114 -4.67 -27.86 11.28
C THR A 114 -3.88 -26.56 11.22
N LEU A 115 -4.37 -25.56 10.47
CA LEU A 115 -3.80 -24.21 10.53
C LEU A 115 -3.87 -23.64 11.96
N GLN A 116 -2.89 -22.82 12.35
CA GLN A 116 -3.04 -21.97 13.53
C GLN A 116 -4.13 -20.91 13.30
N ASP A 117 -4.83 -20.47 14.35
CA ASP A 117 -5.89 -19.46 14.23
C ASP A 117 -5.40 -18.16 13.59
N GLU A 118 -4.18 -17.75 13.92
CA GLU A 118 -3.55 -16.55 13.37
C GLU A 118 -3.31 -16.67 11.86
N ALA A 119 -2.98 -17.87 11.37
CA ALA A 119 -2.84 -18.13 9.94
C ALA A 119 -4.19 -18.13 9.24
N ARG A 120 -5.24 -18.70 9.86
CA ARG A 120 -6.60 -18.63 9.32
C ARG A 120 -7.10 -17.19 9.19
N TYR A 121 -6.89 -16.40 10.24
CA TYR A 121 -7.22 -14.99 10.25
C TYR A 121 -6.44 -14.23 9.17
N ALA A 122 -5.12 -14.45 9.07
CA ALA A 122 -4.29 -13.82 8.06
C ALA A 122 -4.73 -14.16 6.62
N TYR A 123 -5.08 -15.42 6.34
CA TYR A 123 -5.61 -15.80 5.02
C TYR A 123 -6.95 -15.14 4.70
N THR A 124 -7.84 -15.01 5.69
CA THR A 124 -9.13 -14.33 5.50
C THR A 124 -8.91 -12.85 5.19
N GLN A 125 -8.03 -12.18 5.93
CA GLN A 125 -7.68 -10.78 5.70
C GLN A 125 -6.95 -10.59 4.36
N ALA A 126 -6.04 -11.50 3.98
CA ALA A 126 -5.36 -11.47 2.70
C ALA A 126 -6.35 -11.56 1.53
N LYS A 127 -7.35 -12.45 1.64
CA LYS A 127 -8.42 -12.61 0.65
C LYS A 127 -9.17 -11.30 0.46
N MET A 128 -9.63 -10.68 1.56
CA MET A 128 -10.36 -9.41 1.51
C MET A 128 -9.51 -8.30 0.86
N ALA A 129 -8.21 -8.25 1.17
CA ALA A 129 -7.30 -7.25 0.60
C ALA A 129 -7.12 -7.45 -0.92
N TYR A 130 -6.93 -8.68 -1.39
CA TYR A 130 -6.87 -8.95 -2.84
C TYR A 130 -8.18 -8.64 -3.55
N GLU A 131 -9.33 -9.01 -2.95
CA GLU A 131 -10.65 -8.68 -3.51
C GLU A 131 -10.86 -7.17 -3.59
N GLN A 132 -10.42 -6.41 -2.58
CA GLN A 132 -10.48 -4.95 -2.61
C GLN A 132 -9.56 -4.35 -3.68
N SER A 133 -8.36 -4.90 -3.85
CA SER A 133 -7.46 -4.51 -4.94
C SER A 133 -8.11 -4.73 -6.30
N LEU A 134 -8.68 -5.92 -6.53
CA LEU A 134 -9.35 -6.29 -7.79
C LEU A 134 -10.69 -5.58 -8.03
N ARG A 135 -11.35 -5.09 -6.98
CA ARG A 135 -12.53 -4.22 -7.13
C ARG A 135 -12.15 -2.90 -7.79
N ILE A 136 -10.96 -2.39 -7.47
CA ILE A 136 -10.44 -1.12 -7.99
C ILE A 136 -9.72 -1.33 -9.33
N GLU A 137 -8.91 -2.38 -9.44
CA GLU A 137 -8.13 -2.72 -10.64
C GLU A 137 -8.47 -4.16 -11.12
N PRO A 138 -9.62 -4.37 -11.79
CA PRO A 138 -10.09 -5.71 -12.14
C PRO A 138 -9.22 -6.45 -13.16
N GLN A 139 -8.25 -5.79 -13.78
CA GLN A 139 -7.36 -6.38 -14.78
C GLN A 139 -5.97 -6.72 -14.23
N ASP A 140 -5.70 -6.49 -12.94
CA ASP A 140 -4.43 -6.88 -12.32
C ASP A 140 -4.29 -8.41 -12.30
N ARG A 141 -3.39 -8.91 -13.14
CA ARG A 141 -3.10 -10.36 -13.26
C ARG A 141 -2.37 -10.90 -12.03
N ALA A 142 -1.53 -10.11 -11.39
CA ALA A 142 -0.78 -10.54 -10.22
C ALA A 142 -1.72 -10.71 -9.03
N ALA A 143 -2.64 -9.76 -8.81
CA ALA A 143 -3.66 -9.89 -7.77
C ALA A 143 -4.58 -11.09 -8.01
N LYS A 144 -5.03 -11.34 -9.26
CA LYS A 144 -5.81 -12.54 -9.62
C LYS A 144 -5.06 -13.84 -9.32
N PHE A 145 -3.79 -13.91 -9.71
CA PHE A 145 -2.96 -15.08 -9.48
C PHE A 145 -2.73 -15.34 -7.99
N ASN A 146 -2.40 -14.31 -7.21
CA ASN A 146 -2.16 -14.49 -5.77
C ASN A 146 -3.46 -14.86 -5.04
N LEU A 147 -4.60 -14.31 -5.44
CA LEU A 147 -5.90 -14.69 -4.89
C LEU A 147 -6.25 -16.16 -5.21
N SER A 148 -5.99 -16.63 -6.44
CA SER A 148 -6.25 -18.03 -6.79
C SER A 148 -5.32 -18.99 -6.03
N LEU A 149 -4.05 -18.62 -5.84
CA LEU A 149 -3.12 -19.37 -5.01
C LEU A 149 -3.57 -19.43 -3.55
N LEU A 150 -4.02 -18.30 -2.99
CA LEU A 150 -4.58 -18.24 -1.65
C LEU A 150 -5.81 -19.16 -1.50
N HIS A 151 -6.72 -19.16 -2.47
CA HIS A 151 -7.88 -20.06 -2.47
C HIS A 151 -7.48 -21.53 -2.45
N SER A 152 -6.45 -21.91 -3.21
CA SER A 152 -5.92 -23.28 -3.19
C SER A 152 -5.33 -23.65 -1.82
N VAL A 153 -4.58 -22.75 -1.18
CA VAL A 153 -4.02 -22.97 0.16
C VAL A 153 -5.13 -23.11 1.21
N MET A 154 -6.15 -22.25 1.15
CA MET A 154 -7.28 -22.30 2.08
C MET A 154 -8.10 -23.60 1.90
N ALA A 155 -8.41 -24.00 0.67
CA ALA A 155 -9.19 -25.21 0.40
C ALA A 155 -8.51 -26.49 0.91
N ASN A 156 -7.17 -26.55 0.81
CA ASN A 156 -6.41 -27.73 1.23
C ASN A 156 -6.21 -27.80 2.76
N ASN A 157 -6.20 -26.67 3.46
CA ASN A 157 -5.72 -26.61 4.86
C ASN A 157 -6.73 -26.00 5.85
N MET A 158 -7.84 -25.41 5.40
CA MET A 158 -8.96 -25.01 6.27
C MET A 158 -10.01 -26.12 6.27
N LYS A 159 -9.94 -27.02 7.26
CA LYS A 159 -11.19 -27.63 7.72
C LYS A 159 -12.06 -26.50 8.27
N PRO A 160 -13.40 -26.52 8.04
CA PRO A 160 -14.29 -25.56 8.68
C PRO A 160 -14.00 -25.58 10.17
N ALA A 161 -13.76 -24.41 10.76
CA ALA A 161 -13.78 -24.32 12.22
C ALA A 161 -15.09 -24.97 12.68
N PRO A 162 -15.08 -25.83 13.72
CA PRO A 162 -16.31 -26.25 14.35
C PRO A 162 -17.10 -24.98 14.60
N LYS A 163 -18.32 -24.90 14.06
CA LYS A 163 -19.21 -23.82 14.45
C LYS A 163 -19.38 -24.01 15.94
N ASP A 164 -18.73 -23.18 16.74
CA ASP A 164 -19.20 -22.96 18.10
C ASP A 164 -20.64 -22.55 17.90
N GLN A 165 -21.55 -23.49 18.17
CA GLN A 165 -22.92 -23.17 18.46
C GLN A 165 -22.82 -22.33 19.72
N SER A 166 -22.54 -21.04 19.55
CA SER A 166 -22.94 -20.02 20.49
C SER A 166 -24.47 -20.12 20.48
N THR A 167 -24.99 -21.06 21.25
CA THR A 167 -26.27 -20.96 21.93
C THR A 167 -26.14 -19.72 22.79
N MET A 168 -26.21 -18.56 22.13
CA MET A 168 -26.58 -17.32 22.75
C MET A 168 -28.06 -17.53 23.05
N GLU A 169 -28.31 -18.23 24.16
CA GLU A 169 -29.60 -18.18 24.80
C GLU A 169 -29.83 -16.69 25.08
N LEU A 170 -30.62 -16.06 24.21
CA LEU A 170 -31.23 -14.78 24.49
C LEU A 170 -32.10 -15.03 25.73
N SER A 171 -31.48 -14.85 26.90
CA SER A 171 -32.12 -14.89 28.19
C SER A 171 -33.20 -13.83 28.15
N ASN A 172 -34.44 -14.28 27.95
CA ASN A 172 -35.65 -13.47 28.09
C ASN A 172 -35.73 -13.00 29.55
N LEU A 173 -35.12 -11.86 29.85
CA LEU A 173 -35.40 -11.14 31.09
C LEU A 173 -36.77 -10.48 30.95
N PRO A 174 -37.77 -10.83 31.77
CA PRO A 174 -39.04 -10.13 31.76
C PRO A 174 -38.84 -8.71 32.27
N ILE A 175 -39.27 -7.73 31.48
CA ILE A 175 -39.30 -6.32 31.87
C ILE A 175 -40.46 -6.14 32.84
N GLY A 176 -40.16 -6.18 34.14
CA GLY A 176 -41.08 -5.76 35.19
C GLY A 176 -41.11 -4.23 35.27
N LEU A 177 -42.26 -3.65 34.90
CA LEU A 177 -42.59 -2.26 35.24
C LEU A 177 -42.92 -2.17 36.74
N PRO A 178 -42.43 -1.13 37.41
CA PRO A 178 -43.34 -0.13 37.98
C PRO A 178 -43.07 1.28 37.46
#